data_AF-A0A971H9D2-F1
#
_entry.id   AF-A0A971H9D2-F1
#
_cell.length_a   1.000
_cell.length_b   1.000
_cell.length_c   1.000
_cell.angle_alpha   90.00
_cell.angle_beta   90.00
_cell.angle_gamma   90.00
#
_symmetry.space_group_name_H-M   'P 1'
#
loop_
_entity.id
_entity.type
_entity.pdbx_description
1 polymer ?
#
loop_
_entity_poly.entity_id
_entity_poly.type
_entity_poly.pdbx_seq_one_letter_code
_entity_poly.pdbx_strand_id
1 'polypeptide(L)'
;WGDTIYRTALEIDYSETASETCYVPLIGSLGMRERRYQVNSIVDRFAEKMKGQVMYFNGPAFAIDAQIREKTVNQEPFSSLVEAWQNLDVAVIGLGVTADVPGFPVNEFKPEHVEKLKVSKAIGDILGQFFDRFGNRCESGAEKEYQGVKIEDLSSVSQVICLCGGTAKVPGIIAAAQKKYFNHLITDERTAVELTHILEGTV
;
A
#
# COMPACT_ATOMS: atom_id res chain seq x y z
N TRP A 1 -1.56 4.82 0.43
CA TRP A 1 -1.97 5.82 -0.58
C TRP A 1 -2.65 5.11 -1.74
N GLY A 2 -3.01 5.84 -2.80
CA GLY A 2 -3.69 5.33 -3.98
C GLY A 2 -5.11 5.88 -4.08
N ASP A 3 -5.70 5.79 -5.27
CA ASP A 3 -7.02 6.37 -5.53
C ASP A 3 -8.09 5.82 -4.59
N THR A 4 -8.15 4.49 -4.41
CA THR A 4 -9.11 3.82 -3.52
C THR A 4 -8.99 4.29 -2.07
N ILE A 5 -7.76 4.33 -1.53
CA ILE A 5 -7.52 4.72 -0.14
C ILE A 5 -7.83 6.20 0.06
N TYR A 6 -7.42 7.05 -0.90
CA TYR A 6 -7.71 8.48 -0.87
C TYR A 6 -9.21 8.76 -0.89
N ARG A 7 -9.96 8.12 -1.80
CA ARG A 7 -11.42 8.26 -1.86
C ARG A 7 -12.10 7.73 -0.60
N THR A 8 -11.63 6.62 -0.05
CA THR A 8 -12.16 6.08 1.22
C THR A 8 -12.02 7.10 2.35
N ALA A 9 -10.88 7.78 2.47
CA ALA A 9 -10.70 8.83 3.47
C ALA A 9 -11.66 10.03 3.25
N LEU A 10 -12.05 10.32 2.00
CA LEU A 10 -13.05 11.35 1.68
C LEU A 10 -14.47 10.95 2.07
N GLU A 11 -14.80 9.67 1.97
CA GLU A 11 -16.18 9.16 2.15
C GLU A 11 -16.46 8.56 3.53
N ILE A 12 -15.45 8.19 4.32
CA ILE A 12 -15.68 7.61 5.66
C ILE A 12 -16.48 8.58 6.54
N ASP A 13 -17.42 8.07 7.32
CA ASP A 13 -18.24 8.90 8.22
C ASP A 13 -17.47 9.34 9.46
N TYR A 14 -17.96 10.40 10.11
CA TYR A 14 -17.43 10.80 11.41
C TYR A 14 -17.87 9.81 12.49
N SER A 15 -16.90 9.35 13.28
CA SER A 15 -17.17 8.57 14.49
C SER A 15 -17.86 9.43 15.54
N GLU A 16 -18.89 8.89 16.19
CA GLU A 16 -19.54 9.54 17.33
C GLU A 16 -18.61 9.58 18.55
N THR A 17 -17.80 8.55 18.75
CA THR A 17 -16.89 8.39 19.90
C THR A 17 -15.45 8.75 19.57
N ALA A 18 -14.77 9.39 20.52
CA ALA A 18 -13.31 9.56 20.46
C ALA A 18 -12.60 8.21 20.61
N SER A 19 -11.44 8.08 19.97
CA SER A 19 -10.61 6.88 20.04
C SER A 19 -9.18 7.21 20.43
N GLU A 20 -8.51 6.32 21.16
CA GLU A 20 -7.07 6.37 21.40
C GLU A 20 -6.26 5.79 20.21
N THR A 21 -6.94 5.35 19.14
CA THR A 21 -6.30 4.83 17.92
C THR A 21 -5.38 5.87 17.30
N CYS A 22 -4.13 5.47 17.05
CA CYS A 22 -3.16 6.25 16.30
C CYS A 22 -3.13 5.82 14.83
N TYR A 23 -3.30 6.77 13.91
CA TYR A 23 -3.21 6.54 12.47
C TYR A 23 -1.82 6.89 11.96
N VAL A 24 -1.17 5.93 11.33
CA VAL A 24 0.19 6.05 10.78
C VAL A 24 0.21 5.74 9.28
N PRO A 25 1.00 6.46 8.46
CA PRO A 25 1.15 6.12 7.05
C PRO A 25 2.05 4.89 6.90
N LEU A 26 1.66 3.91 6.09
CA LEU A 26 2.41 2.66 5.90
C LEU A 26 3.60 2.78 4.93
N ILE A 27 3.77 3.93 4.29
CA ILE A 27 4.80 4.24 3.30
C ILE A 27 4.91 5.77 3.18
N GLY A 28 6.04 6.30 2.71
CA GLY A 28 6.20 7.71 2.38
C GLY A 28 5.35 8.20 1.21
N SER A 29 5.35 9.52 1.00
CA SER A 29 4.63 10.17 -0.11
C SER A 29 5.32 9.94 -1.45
N LEU A 30 4.55 9.97 -2.54
CA LEU A 30 5.08 9.89 -3.91
C LEU A 30 4.71 11.15 -4.69
N GLY A 31 5.70 11.78 -5.32
CA GLY A 31 5.52 13.03 -6.06
C GLY A 31 5.02 14.20 -5.22
N MET A 32 4.76 15.32 -5.91
CA MET A 32 4.43 16.59 -5.26
C MET A 32 3.02 17.13 -5.57
N ARG A 33 2.35 16.57 -6.59
CA ARG A 33 1.12 17.17 -7.16
C ARG A 33 -0.12 16.33 -6.94
N GLU A 34 0.06 15.01 -6.84
CA GLU A 34 -1.04 14.06 -6.76
C GLU A 34 -1.49 13.83 -5.32
N ARG A 35 -2.69 14.31 -4.99
CA ARG A 35 -3.27 14.18 -3.63
C ARG A 35 -3.38 12.74 -3.17
N ARG A 36 -3.70 11.85 -4.11
CA ARG A 36 -3.81 10.41 -3.85
C ARG A 36 -2.51 9.76 -3.39
N TYR A 37 -1.37 10.45 -3.51
CA TYR A 37 -0.03 10.01 -3.08
C TYR A 37 0.50 10.76 -1.85
N GLN A 38 -0.26 11.73 -1.33
CA GLN A 38 0.11 12.49 -0.14
C GLN A 38 -0.39 11.75 1.10
N VAL A 39 0.47 10.91 1.67
CA VAL A 39 0.08 9.97 2.74
C VAL A 39 -0.39 10.69 4.00
N ASN A 40 0.24 11.81 4.35
CA ASN A 40 -0.12 12.62 5.52
C ASN A 40 -1.53 13.18 5.41
N SER A 41 -1.93 13.66 4.23
CA SER A 41 -3.31 14.14 4.00
C SER A 41 -4.35 13.02 4.07
N ILE A 42 -3.96 11.78 3.76
CA ILE A 42 -4.84 10.62 3.87
C ILE A 42 -5.00 10.23 5.33
N VAL A 43 -3.90 10.05 6.07
CA VAL A 43 -3.98 9.61 7.48
C VAL A 43 -4.58 10.68 8.39
N ASP A 44 -4.33 11.96 8.12
CA ASP A 44 -4.97 13.07 8.84
C ASP A 44 -6.49 13.03 8.73
N ARG A 45 -7.02 12.77 7.52
CA ARG A 45 -8.47 12.63 7.31
C ARG A 45 -9.06 11.43 8.03
N PHE A 46 -8.35 10.30 8.03
CA PHE A 46 -8.78 9.14 8.81
C PHE A 46 -8.81 9.48 10.30
N ALA A 47 -7.74 10.07 10.83
CA ALA A 47 -7.66 10.45 12.24
C ALA A 47 -8.73 11.48 12.63
N GLU A 48 -8.93 12.52 11.82
CA GLU A 48 -9.93 13.57 12.05
C GLU A 48 -11.34 12.97 12.15
N LYS A 49 -11.72 12.16 11.17
CA LYS A 49 -13.06 11.57 11.11
C LYS A 49 -13.29 10.52 12.19
N MET A 50 -12.25 9.76 12.53
CA MET A 50 -12.32 8.74 13.57
C MET A 50 -12.03 9.29 14.97
N LYS A 51 -11.78 10.61 15.10
CA LYS A 51 -11.42 11.28 16.36
C LYS A 51 -10.25 10.58 17.07
N GLY A 52 -9.26 10.18 16.30
CA GLY A 52 -8.04 9.50 16.75
C GLY A 52 -6.81 10.41 16.73
N GLN A 53 -5.66 9.82 17.07
CA GLN A 53 -4.35 10.46 16.99
C GLN A 53 -3.71 10.22 15.63
N VAL A 54 -2.69 11.00 15.27
CA VAL A 54 -1.97 10.85 14.00
C VAL A 54 -0.47 10.97 14.20
N MET A 55 0.28 10.08 13.56
CA MET A 55 1.71 10.23 13.32
C MET A 55 1.95 10.50 11.85
N TYR A 56 2.76 11.50 11.56
CA TYR A 56 3.07 11.90 10.20
C TYR A 56 4.41 11.34 9.74
N PHE A 57 4.53 11.10 8.43
CA PHE A 57 5.80 10.80 7.80
C PHE A 57 6.11 11.82 6.71
N ASN A 58 7.08 12.69 6.95
CA ASN A 58 7.52 13.74 6.03
C ASN A 58 8.70 13.28 5.17
N GLY A 59 8.57 12.12 4.52
CA GLY A 59 9.59 11.57 3.65
C GLY A 59 9.00 10.95 2.38
N PRO A 60 9.82 10.77 1.34
CA PRO A 60 9.39 10.13 0.11
C PRO A 60 9.24 8.62 0.29
N ALA A 61 8.37 7.99 -0.49
CA ALA A 61 8.24 6.53 -0.58
C ALA A 61 9.55 5.84 -0.96
N PHE A 62 10.39 6.53 -1.76
CA PHE A 62 11.72 6.08 -2.16
C PHE A 62 12.71 7.23 -1.91
N ALA A 63 13.73 6.97 -1.10
CA ALA A 63 14.84 7.90 -0.92
C ALA A 63 15.61 8.08 -2.24
N ILE A 64 16.39 9.16 -2.34
CA ILE A 64 17.20 9.44 -3.54
C ILE A 64 18.22 8.30 -3.78
N ASP A 65 18.77 7.76 -2.70
CA ASP A 65 19.67 6.61 -2.70
C ASP A 65 19.62 5.86 -1.36
N ALA A 66 20.30 4.70 -1.32
CA ALA A 66 20.37 3.84 -0.15
C ALA A 66 21.09 4.48 1.06
N GLN A 67 22.10 5.32 0.82
CA GLN A 67 22.86 5.96 1.90
C GLN A 67 22.01 7.02 2.62
N ILE A 68 21.21 7.77 1.87
CA ILE A 68 20.26 8.74 2.42
C ILE A 68 19.21 8.01 3.26
N ARG A 69 18.64 6.91 2.75
CA ARG A 69 17.71 6.09 3.53
C ARG A 69 18.34 5.64 4.84
N GLU A 70 19.53 5.06 4.79
CA GLU A 70 20.22 4.53 5.98
C GLU A 70 20.44 5.61 7.04
N LYS A 71 20.80 6.82 6.62
CA LYS A 71 20.92 7.97 7.52
C LYS A 71 19.57 8.39 8.12
N THR A 72 18.49 8.37 7.33
CA THR A 72 17.15 8.71 7.80
C THR A 72 16.63 7.68 8.82
N VAL A 73 16.88 6.39 8.61
CA VAL A 73 16.39 5.32 9.49
C VAL A 73 16.89 5.45 10.94
N ASN A 74 18.11 5.97 11.11
CA ASN A 74 18.76 6.10 12.42
C ASN A 74 18.44 7.42 13.15
N GLN A 75 17.56 8.26 12.59
CA GLN A 75 17.19 9.55 13.17
C GLN A 75 15.77 9.49 13.72
N GLU A 76 15.58 9.98 14.96
CA GLU A 76 14.25 10.41 15.38
C GLU A 76 13.79 11.56 14.46
N PRO A 77 12.53 11.59 13.97
CA PRO A 77 11.37 10.79 14.41
C PRO A 77 11.12 9.50 13.61
N PHE A 78 12.00 9.08 12.71
CA PHE A 78 11.76 7.94 11.83
C PHE A 78 11.79 6.60 12.57
N SER A 79 12.67 6.44 13.57
CA SER A 79 12.72 5.24 14.43
C SER A 79 11.39 4.98 15.14
N SER A 80 10.77 6.04 15.70
CA SER A 80 9.42 5.96 16.29
C SER A 80 8.35 5.49 15.29
N LEU A 81 8.44 5.92 14.02
CA LEU A 81 7.53 5.45 12.96
C LEU A 81 7.76 3.98 12.60
N VAL A 82 9.02 3.54 12.57
CA VAL A 82 9.35 2.12 12.34
C VAL A 82 8.84 1.23 13.47
N GLU A 83 8.95 1.69 14.71
CA GLU A 83 8.38 0.98 15.87
C GLU A 83 6.84 0.90 15.75
N ALA A 84 6.17 1.99 15.34
CA ALA A 84 4.73 1.96 15.09
C ALA A 84 4.36 0.96 13.97
N TRP A 85 5.16 0.85 12.90
CA TRP A 85 4.96 -0.15 11.85
C TRP A 85 5.12 -1.59 12.33
N GLN A 86 5.98 -1.84 13.32
CA GLN A 86 6.19 -3.18 13.88
C GLN A 86 5.05 -3.62 14.81
N ASN A 87 4.25 -2.67 15.32
CA ASN A 87 3.18 -2.91 16.29
C ASN A 87 1.80 -2.55 15.74
N LEU A 88 1.59 -2.70 14.42
CA LEU A 88 0.28 -2.44 13.81
C LEU A 88 -0.77 -3.45 14.26
N ASP A 89 -1.88 -2.95 14.81
CA ASP A 89 -3.08 -3.76 15.06
C ASP A 89 -3.85 -4.02 13.75
N VAL A 90 -4.00 -2.95 12.95
CA VAL A 90 -4.77 -2.92 11.71
C VAL A 90 -3.99 -2.20 10.62
N ALA A 91 -3.94 -2.78 9.42
CA ALA A 91 -3.44 -2.13 8.21
C ALA A 91 -4.56 -2.00 7.17
N VAL A 92 -4.78 -0.78 6.65
CA VAL A 92 -5.72 -0.55 5.54
C VAL A 92 -4.92 -0.26 4.27
N ILE A 93 -5.03 -1.16 3.29
CA ILE A 93 -4.21 -1.14 2.07
C ILE A 93 -5.08 -1.15 0.82
N GLY A 94 -4.56 -0.59 -0.26
CA GLY A 94 -5.09 -0.83 -1.61
C GLY A 94 -4.23 -1.86 -2.32
N LEU A 95 -4.80 -2.47 -3.36
CA LEU A 95 -4.06 -3.29 -4.33
C LEU A 95 -4.15 -2.65 -5.72
N GLY A 96 -2.99 -2.33 -6.26
CA GLY A 96 -2.83 -1.72 -7.57
C GLY A 96 -2.52 -2.73 -8.67
N VAL A 97 -2.41 -2.22 -9.88
CA VAL A 97 -2.07 -2.97 -11.10
C VAL A 97 -0.68 -2.60 -11.57
N THR A 98 -0.18 -3.32 -12.57
CA THR A 98 1.20 -3.26 -13.03
C THR A 98 1.54 -1.97 -13.76
N ALA A 99 2.84 -1.74 -13.95
CA ALA A 99 3.39 -0.57 -14.63
C ALA A 99 2.93 -0.42 -16.11
N ASP A 100 2.41 -1.48 -16.70
CA ASP A 100 1.93 -1.50 -18.09
C ASP A 100 0.51 -0.95 -18.25
N VAL A 101 -0.17 -0.65 -17.14
CA VAL A 101 -1.53 -0.10 -17.16
C VAL A 101 -1.49 1.44 -17.20
N PRO A 102 -2.32 2.08 -18.04
CA PRO A 102 -2.48 3.53 -18.05
C PRO A 102 -2.76 4.09 -16.64
N GLY A 103 -2.02 5.13 -16.26
CA GLY A 103 -2.14 5.78 -14.95
C GLY A 103 -1.11 5.36 -13.91
N PHE A 104 -0.21 4.41 -14.23
CA PHE A 104 0.99 4.17 -13.45
C PHE A 104 1.87 5.44 -13.42
N PRO A 105 2.33 5.91 -12.24
CA PRO A 105 3.09 7.16 -12.14
C PRO A 105 4.56 6.97 -12.56
N VAL A 106 4.79 6.63 -13.83
CA VAL A 106 6.11 6.36 -14.42
C VAL A 106 7.14 7.44 -14.07
N ASN A 107 6.73 8.71 -14.08
CA ASN A 107 7.61 9.85 -13.84
C ASN A 107 8.08 9.99 -12.38
N GLU A 108 7.45 9.28 -11.45
CA GLU A 108 7.81 9.31 -10.03
C GLU A 108 8.82 8.21 -9.66
N PHE A 109 9.19 7.35 -10.63
CA PHE A 109 10.17 6.29 -10.47
C PHE A 109 11.38 6.55 -11.37
N LYS A 110 12.55 6.05 -10.97
CA LYS A 110 13.75 6.07 -11.82
C LYS A 110 13.48 5.23 -13.09
N PRO A 111 13.85 5.69 -14.30
CA PRO A 111 13.60 4.95 -15.54
C PRO A 111 14.09 3.50 -15.51
N GLU A 112 15.26 3.26 -14.90
CA GLU A 112 15.83 1.93 -14.72
C GLU A 112 14.97 0.99 -13.85
N HIS A 113 14.27 1.52 -12.84
CA HIS A 113 13.34 0.75 -12.02
C HIS A 113 12.09 0.41 -12.81
N VAL A 114 11.58 1.36 -13.60
CA VAL A 114 10.41 1.14 -14.47
C VAL A 114 10.68 0.03 -15.49
N GLU A 115 11.83 0.04 -16.15
CA GLU A 115 12.17 -0.99 -17.14
C GLU A 115 12.30 -2.39 -16.50
N LYS A 116 12.88 -2.49 -15.30
CA LYS A 116 12.90 -3.75 -14.54
C LYS A 116 11.49 -4.23 -14.18
N LEU A 117 10.61 -3.32 -13.77
CA LEU A 117 9.23 -3.65 -13.43
C LEU A 117 8.44 -4.16 -14.65
N LYS A 118 8.61 -3.55 -15.82
CA LYS A 118 7.96 -4.02 -17.07
C LYS A 118 8.34 -5.46 -17.42
N VAL A 119 9.59 -5.86 -17.21
CA VAL A 119 10.04 -7.24 -17.50
C VAL A 119 9.81 -8.22 -16.35
N SER A 120 9.44 -7.73 -15.16
CA SER A 120 9.29 -8.55 -13.94
C SER A 120 8.07 -9.48 -13.95
N LYS A 121 7.17 -9.32 -14.92
CA LYS A 121 5.88 -10.02 -14.96
C LYS A 121 5.07 -9.84 -13.67
N ALA A 122 5.24 -8.69 -13.01
CA ALA A 122 4.36 -8.30 -11.92
C ALA A 122 2.90 -8.42 -12.38
N ILE A 123 2.00 -8.72 -11.45
CA ILE A 123 0.55 -8.74 -11.70
C ILE A 123 -0.23 -7.80 -10.77
N GLY A 124 0.46 -7.18 -9.82
CA GLY A 124 -0.10 -6.18 -8.92
C GLY A 124 0.97 -5.56 -8.02
N ASP A 125 0.56 -4.57 -7.24
CA ASP A 125 1.36 -3.95 -6.20
C ASP A 125 0.56 -3.73 -4.92
N ILE A 126 1.25 -3.77 -3.78
CA ILE A 126 0.76 -3.33 -2.49
C ILE A 126 1.86 -2.43 -1.89
N LEU A 127 1.47 -1.25 -1.40
CA LEU A 127 2.42 -0.26 -0.87
C LEU A 127 3.56 0.06 -1.87
N GLY A 128 3.28 0.08 -3.18
CA GLY A 128 4.30 0.34 -4.20
C GLY A 128 5.36 -0.77 -4.33
N GLN A 129 5.16 -1.93 -3.71
CA GLN A 129 5.97 -3.13 -3.88
C GLN A 129 5.21 -4.12 -4.77
N PHE A 130 5.81 -4.44 -5.91
CA PHE A 130 5.19 -5.27 -6.94
C PHE A 130 5.40 -6.75 -6.67
N PHE A 131 4.47 -7.58 -7.12
CA PHE A 131 4.57 -9.03 -6.95
C PHE A 131 4.11 -9.81 -8.19
N ASP A 132 4.69 -11.00 -8.36
CA ASP A 132 4.42 -11.91 -9.47
C ASP A 132 3.14 -12.74 -9.27
N ARG A 133 2.82 -13.62 -10.22
CA ARG A 133 1.63 -14.48 -10.15
C ARG A 133 1.58 -15.46 -8.97
N PHE A 134 2.71 -15.66 -8.30
CA PHE A 134 2.82 -16.47 -7.10
C PHE A 134 2.83 -15.61 -5.83
N GLY A 135 2.69 -14.29 -5.98
CA GLY A 135 2.77 -13.31 -4.91
C GLY A 135 4.19 -13.05 -4.42
N ASN A 136 5.24 -13.56 -5.08
CA ASN A 136 6.61 -13.22 -4.69
C ASN A 136 6.92 -11.78 -5.11
N ARG A 137 7.61 -11.03 -4.25
CA ARG A 137 8.01 -9.65 -4.58
C ARG A 137 8.93 -9.64 -5.80
N CYS A 138 8.60 -8.80 -6.77
CA CYS A 138 9.42 -8.53 -7.94
C CYS A 138 10.58 -7.58 -7.57
N GLU A 139 11.78 -7.88 -8.06
CA GLU A 139 12.92 -6.98 -7.89
C GLU A 139 12.83 -5.79 -8.86
N SER A 140 12.93 -4.59 -8.30
CA SER A 140 12.90 -3.31 -8.98
C SER A 140 14.24 -2.58 -8.91
N GLY A 141 15.09 -2.92 -7.93
CA GLY A 141 16.30 -2.16 -7.59
C GLY A 141 16.06 -1.03 -6.58
N ALA A 142 14.78 -0.68 -6.32
CA ALA A 142 14.40 0.38 -5.40
C ALA A 142 14.32 -0.09 -3.93
N GLU A 143 14.58 -1.37 -3.65
CA GLU A 143 14.34 -1.99 -2.33
C GLU A 143 15.18 -1.33 -1.23
N LYS A 144 16.41 -0.90 -1.57
CA LYS A 144 17.30 -0.19 -0.66
C LYS A 144 16.92 1.28 -0.46
N GLU A 145 16.06 1.83 -1.30
CA GLU A 145 15.59 3.22 -1.24
C GLU A 145 14.19 3.31 -0.59
N TYR A 146 13.43 2.22 -0.59
CA TYR A 146 12.05 2.15 -0.13
C TYR A 146 11.87 2.54 1.35
N GLN A 147 10.92 3.42 1.65
CA GLN A 147 10.58 3.88 3.00
C GLN A 147 9.11 3.57 3.30
N GLY A 148 8.88 2.39 3.86
CA GLY A 148 7.56 1.90 4.23
C GLY A 148 7.62 0.50 4.83
N VAL A 149 6.45 0.01 5.22
CA VAL A 149 6.22 -1.39 5.62
C VAL A 149 6.52 -2.30 4.44
N LYS A 150 7.29 -3.37 4.65
CA LYS A 150 7.53 -4.36 3.60
C LYS A 150 6.26 -5.18 3.39
N ILE A 151 5.97 -5.55 2.14
CA ILE A 151 4.75 -6.31 1.83
C ILE A 151 4.70 -7.64 2.59
N GLU A 152 5.86 -8.25 2.81
CA GLU A 152 5.99 -9.51 3.56
C GLU A 152 5.65 -9.35 5.05
N ASP A 153 5.92 -8.17 5.63
CA ASP A 153 5.65 -7.87 7.05
C ASP A 153 4.14 -7.68 7.32
N LEU A 154 3.31 -7.51 6.28
CA LEU A 154 1.85 -7.45 6.45
C LEU A 154 1.28 -8.76 7.00
N SER A 155 1.94 -9.88 6.76
CA SER A 155 1.49 -11.20 7.22
C SER A 155 1.53 -11.38 8.75
N SER A 156 2.25 -10.51 9.47
CA SER A 156 2.27 -10.51 10.95
C SER A 156 1.23 -9.56 11.57
N VAL A 157 0.56 -8.71 10.76
CA VAL A 157 -0.45 -7.78 11.25
C VAL A 157 -1.77 -8.53 11.48
N SER A 158 -2.38 -8.35 12.65
CA SER A 158 -3.58 -9.09 13.05
C SER A 158 -4.74 -8.91 12.08
N GLN A 159 -4.98 -7.67 11.61
CA GLN A 159 -5.99 -7.36 10.61
C GLN A 159 -5.38 -6.55 9.48
N VAL A 160 -5.45 -7.07 8.26
CA VAL A 160 -5.08 -6.34 7.06
C VAL A 160 -6.29 -6.29 6.14
N ILE A 161 -6.86 -5.09 6.04
CA ILE A 161 -8.03 -4.78 5.24
C ILE A 161 -7.59 -4.29 3.88
N CYS A 162 -7.76 -5.12 2.86
CA CYS A 162 -7.51 -4.78 1.47
C CYS A 162 -8.76 -4.19 0.83
N LEU A 163 -8.68 -2.95 0.36
CA LEU A 163 -9.71 -2.29 -0.45
C LEU A 163 -9.33 -2.46 -1.92
N CYS A 164 -10.02 -3.34 -2.63
CA CYS A 164 -9.70 -3.65 -4.01
C CYS A 164 -10.91 -4.11 -4.80
N GLY A 165 -11.09 -3.57 -6.01
CA GLY A 165 -12.16 -3.93 -6.94
C GLY A 165 -11.72 -3.75 -8.40
N GLY A 166 -12.46 -4.39 -9.30
CA GLY A 166 -12.19 -4.52 -10.72
C GLY A 166 -11.68 -5.91 -11.10
N THR A 167 -12.33 -6.56 -12.08
CA THR A 167 -11.98 -7.91 -12.55
C THR A 167 -10.55 -8.03 -13.06
N ALA A 168 -9.97 -6.95 -13.61
CA ALA A 168 -8.57 -6.91 -14.02
C ALA A 168 -7.57 -7.16 -12.87
N LYS A 169 -7.99 -6.99 -11.61
CA LYS A 169 -7.15 -7.17 -10.42
C LYS A 169 -7.29 -8.56 -9.79
N VAL A 170 -8.23 -9.39 -10.26
CA VAL A 170 -8.53 -10.70 -9.68
C VAL A 170 -7.29 -11.60 -9.56
N PRO A 171 -6.42 -11.72 -10.59
CA PRO A 171 -5.18 -12.50 -10.44
C PRO A 171 -4.30 -11.98 -9.29
N GLY A 172 -4.18 -10.66 -9.15
CA GLY A 172 -3.40 -10.01 -8.10
C GLY A 172 -3.99 -10.24 -6.71
N ILE A 173 -5.32 -10.13 -6.58
CA ILE A 173 -6.05 -10.41 -5.34
C ILE A 173 -5.80 -11.85 -4.88
N ILE A 174 -5.91 -12.82 -5.78
CA ILE A 174 -5.68 -14.24 -5.48
C ILE A 174 -4.24 -14.47 -5.01
N ALA A 175 -3.25 -13.97 -5.76
CA ALA A 175 -1.83 -14.13 -5.42
C ALA A 175 -1.47 -13.49 -4.07
N ALA A 176 -1.98 -12.28 -3.80
CA ALA A 176 -1.76 -11.60 -2.52
C ALA A 176 -2.45 -12.31 -1.35
N ALA A 177 -3.66 -12.86 -1.54
CA ALA A 177 -4.34 -13.68 -0.55
C ALA A 177 -3.56 -14.96 -0.22
N GLN A 178 -3.04 -15.65 -1.24
CA GLN A 178 -2.23 -16.87 -1.06
C GLN A 178 -0.95 -16.62 -0.25
N LYS A 179 -0.36 -15.43 -0.38
CA LYS A 179 0.78 -14.97 0.43
C LYS A 179 0.41 -14.38 1.78
N LYS A 180 -0.87 -14.33 2.12
CA LYS A 180 -1.39 -13.72 3.35
C LYS A 180 -0.97 -12.27 3.51
N TYR A 181 -0.84 -11.54 2.40
CA TYR A 181 -0.62 -10.09 2.44
C TYR A 181 -1.85 -9.32 2.90
N PHE A 182 -3.02 -9.97 2.90
CA PHE A 182 -4.19 -9.49 3.61
C PHE A 182 -5.03 -10.65 4.14
N ASN A 183 -5.94 -10.35 5.08
CA ASN A 183 -6.92 -11.32 5.61
C ASN A 183 -8.37 -10.82 5.60
N HIS A 184 -8.60 -9.54 5.29
CA HIS A 184 -9.92 -9.00 4.99
C HIS A 184 -9.91 -8.36 3.60
N LEU A 185 -10.92 -8.66 2.78
CA LEU A 185 -11.11 -8.05 1.45
C LEU A 185 -12.45 -7.30 1.43
N ILE A 186 -12.40 -6.03 1.02
CA ILE A 186 -13.58 -5.25 0.66
C ILE A 186 -13.50 -5.03 -0.86
N THR A 187 -14.51 -5.52 -1.56
CA THR A 187 -14.57 -5.54 -3.03
C THR A 187 -15.99 -5.31 -3.54
N ASP A 188 -16.13 -5.02 -4.83
CA ASP A 188 -17.43 -4.91 -5.51
C ASP A 188 -17.97 -6.29 -5.92
N GLU A 189 -19.28 -6.36 -6.15
CA GLU A 189 -19.99 -7.60 -6.52
C GLU A 189 -19.37 -8.29 -7.74
N ARG A 190 -19.04 -7.53 -8.78
CA ARG A 190 -18.52 -8.09 -10.03
C ARG A 190 -17.17 -8.78 -9.81
N THR A 191 -16.32 -8.19 -8.97
CA THR A 191 -15.02 -8.77 -8.60
C THR A 191 -15.20 -10.00 -7.72
N ALA A 192 -16.14 -9.97 -6.77
CA ALA A 192 -16.45 -11.12 -5.91
C ALA A 192 -16.97 -12.33 -6.70
N VAL A 193 -17.85 -12.11 -7.69
CA VAL A 193 -18.36 -13.16 -8.57
C VAL A 193 -17.22 -13.79 -9.37
N GLU A 194 -16.35 -12.99 -9.98
CA GLU A 194 -15.20 -13.49 -10.75
C GLU A 194 -14.22 -14.29 -9.87
N LEU A 195 -13.95 -13.83 -8.65
CA LEU A 195 -13.15 -14.57 -7.67
C LEU A 195 -13.76 -15.95 -7.38
N THR A 196 -15.07 -16.00 -7.17
CA THR A 196 -15.79 -17.25 -6.87
C THR A 196 -15.69 -18.22 -8.04
N HIS A 197 -15.94 -17.76 -9.27
CA HIS A 197 -15.84 -18.59 -10.47
C HIS A 197 -14.45 -19.21 -10.64
N ILE A 198 -13.38 -18.43 -10.44
CA ILE A 198 -12.00 -18.91 -10.57
C ILE A 198 -11.65 -19.89 -9.44
N LEU A 199 -12.04 -19.60 -8.20
CA LEU A 199 -11.69 -20.44 -7.04
C LEU A 199 -12.45 -21.76 -7.00
N GLU A 200 -13.69 -21.78 -7.49
CA GLU A 200 -14.51 -23.00 -7.59
C GLU A 200 -14.19 -23.83 -8.85
N GLY A 201 -13.36 -23.31 -9.76
CA GLY A 201 -12.99 -24.00 -11.00
C GLY A 201 -14.14 -24.05 -12.02
N THR A 202 -14.98 -23.02 -12.04
CA THR A 202 -16.18 -22.95 -12.89
C THR A 202 -15.91 -22.32 -14.27
N VAL A 203 -14.63 -22.22 -14.66
CA VAL A 203 -14.15 -21.68 -15.94
C VAL A 203 -13.07 -22.58 -16.52
#